data_AF-H1A8K7-F1
#
_entry.id   AF-H1A8K7-F1
#
_cell.length_a   1.000
_cell.length_b   1.000
_cell.length_c   1.000
_cell.angle_alpha   90.00
_cell.angle_beta   90.00
_cell.angle_gamma   90.00
#
_symmetry.space_group_name_H-M   'P 1'
#
loop_
_entity.id
_entity.type
_entity.pdbx_description
1 polymer ?
#
loop_
_entity_poly.entity_id
_entity_poly.type
_entity_poly.pdbx_seq_one_letter_code
_entity_poly.pdbx_strand_id
1 'polypeptide(L)'
;MKRKDWVAYLLINVLVSALVSLGILYFYDRSWQGKTAAPVPTWTGIPFADLPAKALEVVVLGQGKLESERIVLRYNGPLALDLSNWRIKDEDGHFFVFPDFVLAAGGAVQIHTTTGQDTPVDLYWGLSQPIWQSGESLTLLDPLGTPRLIYSIP
;
A
#
# COMPACT_ATOMS: atom_id res chain seq x y z
N MET A 1 -40.74 28.18 34.99
CA MET A 1 -40.11 28.39 33.66
C MET A 1 -38.67 27.87 33.73
N LYS A 2 -38.27 26.89 32.90
CA LYS A 2 -36.87 26.41 32.61
C LYS A 2 -36.77 25.03 31.90
N ARG A 3 -37.86 24.51 31.30
CA ARG A 3 -37.85 23.20 30.58
C ARG A 3 -37.59 23.32 29.07
N LYS A 4 -37.59 24.52 28.50
CA LYS A 4 -37.59 24.75 27.05
C LYS A 4 -36.18 24.81 26.44
N ASP A 5 -35.16 25.03 27.27
CA ASP A 5 -33.78 25.21 26.80
C ASP A 5 -33.05 23.89 26.58
N TRP A 6 -33.40 22.83 27.34
CA TRP A 6 -32.77 21.51 27.24
C TRP A 6 -33.02 20.84 25.88
N VAL A 7 -34.21 21.05 25.31
CA VAL A 7 -34.53 20.56 23.96
C VAL A 7 -33.68 21.29 22.91
N ALA A 8 -33.48 22.60 23.07
CA ALA A 8 -32.60 23.37 22.18
C ALA A 8 -31.14 22.91 22.29
N TYR A 9 -30.62 22.64 23.49
CA TYR A 9 -29.27 22.08 23.66
C TYR A 9 -29.12 20.68 23.06
N LEU A 10 -30.11 19.80 23.21
CA LEU A 10 -30.08 18.48 22.59
C LEU A 10 -30.09 18.58 21.06
N LEU A 11 -30.92 19.46 20.49
CA LEU A 11 -30.96 19.70 19.05
C LEU A 11 -29.64 20.29 18.53
N ILE A 12 -29.04 21.23 19.25
CA ILE A 12 -27.72 21.80 18.90
C ILE A 12 -26.65 20.71 18.93
N ASN A 13 -26.63 19.86 19.97
CA ASN A 13 -25.60 18.83 20.09
C ASN A 13 -25.73 17.76 18.99
N VAL A 14 -26.97 17.37 18.65
CA VAL A 14 -27.24 16.46 17.52
C VAL A 14 -26.81 17.10 16.18
N LEU A 15 -27.07 18.39 15.97
CA LEU A 15 -26.62 19.10 14.77
C LEU A 15 -25.10 19.17 14.66
N VAL A 16 -24.42 19.45 15.77
CA VAL A 16 -22.95 19.50 15.82
C VAL A 16 -22.37 18.12 15.55
N SER A 17 -22.89 17.06 16.19
CA SER A 17 -22.44 15.69 15.92
C SER A 17 -22.72 15.25 14.48
N ALA A 18 -23.88 15.60 13.92
CA ALA A 18 -24.20 15.29 12.53
C ALA A 18 -23.24 16.00 11.56
N LEU A 19 -22.93 17.27 11.80
CA LEU A 19 -21.97 18.04 10.99
C LEU A 19 -20.56 17.48 11.08
N VAL A 20 -20.11 17.04 12.27
CA VAL A 20 -18.79 16.43 12.45
C VAL A 20 -18.72 15.07 11.75
N SER A 21 -19.73 14.21 11.91
CA SER A 21 -19.79 12.92 11.23
C SER A 21 -19.85 13.06 9.70
N LEU A 22 -20.63 14.02 9.19
CA LEU A 22 -20.68 14.35 7.76
C LEU A 22 -19.35 14.92 7.28
N GLY A 23 -18.69 15.76 8.07
CA GLY A 23 -17.36 16.29 7.77
C GLY A 23 -16.30 15.20 7.68
N ILE A 24 -16.30 14.26 8.64
CA ILE A 24 -15.40 13.10 8.61
C ILE A 24 -15.69 12.22 7.41
N LEU A 25 -16.96 11.91 7.11
CA LEU A 25 -17.32 11.10 5.95
C LEU A 25 -16.98 11.80 4.64
N TYR A 26 -17.16 13.13 4.56
CA TYR A 26 -16.80 13.93 3.39
C TYR A 26 -15.28 14.01 3.18
N PHE A 27 -14.51 14.24 4.24
CA PHE A 27 -13.05 14.27 4.16
C PHE A 27 -12.46 12.88 3.92
N TYR A 28 -13.05 11.83 4.50
CA TYR A 28 -12.64 10.45 4.26
C TYR A 28 -12.95 10.03 2.82
N ASP A 29 -14.18 10.22 2.33
CA ASP A 29 -14.50 9.94 0.93
C ASP A 29 -13.60 10.76 0.00
N ARG A 30 -13.44 12.06 0.25
CA ARG A 30 -12.64 12.94 -0.61
C ARG A 30 -11.13 12.71 -0.54
N SER A 31 -10.57 12.25 0.58
CA SER A 31 -9.15 11.91 0.67
C SER A 31 -8.83 10.58 -0.03
N TRP A 32 -9.82 9.73 -0.26
CA TRP A 32 -9.67 8.42 -0.90
C TRP A 32 -10.30 8.33 -2.30
N GLN A 33 -11.10 9.31 -2.73
CA GLN A 33 -11.65 9.40 -4.08
C GLN A 33 -10.68 10.12 -5.03
N GLY A 34 -9.98 9.33 -5.83
CA GLY A 34 -9.62 9.74 -7.19
C GLY A 34 -8.25 10.37 -7.36
N LYS A 35 -7.19 9.54 -7.31
CA LYS A 35 -6.22 9.60 -8.41
C LYS A 35 -7.00 9.13 -9.65
N THR A 36 -7.56 10.07 -10.40
CA THR A 36 -8.11 9.76 -11.72
C THR A 36 -6.99 9.11 -12.51
N ALA A 37 -7.14 7.83 -12.88
CA ALA A 37 -6.17 7.14 -13.70
C ALA A 37 -5.96 7.98 -14.96
N ALA A 38 -4.79 8.60 -15.08
CA ALA A 38 -4.31 9.11 -16.35
C ALA A 38 -4.39 7.95 -17.37
N PRO A 39 -4.53 8.22 -18.68
CA PRO A 39 -4.39 7.17 -19.67
C PRO A 39 -3.07 6.45 -19.41
N VAL A 40 -3.17 5.20 -18.92
CA VAL A 40 -2.00 4.38 -18.61
C VAL A 40 -1.26 4.26 -19.93
N PRO A 41 -0.01 4.73 -20.05
CA PRO A 41 0.79 4.37 -21.22
C PRO A 41 0.71 2.85 -21.33
N THR A 42 0.23 2.35 -22.46
CA THR A 42 0.16 0.91 -22.71
C THR A 42 1.60 0.42 -22.83
N TRP A 43 2.23 0.17 -21.68
CA TRP A 43 3.47 -0.57 -21.63
C TRP A 43 3.13 -1.95 -22.17
N THR A 44 3.77 -2.35 -23.26
CA THR A 44 3.82 -3.76 -23.68
C THR A 44 4.72 -4.50 -22.69
N GLY A 45 4.25 -4.59 -21.44
CA GLY A 45 4.84 -5.41 -20.40
C GLY A 45 4.47 -6.87 -20.61
N ILE A 46 5.17 -7.75 -19.91
CA ILE A 46 4.80 -9.16 -19.88
C ILE A 46 3.44 -9.35 -19.20
N PRO A 47 2.53 -10.16 -19.75
CA PRO A 47 1.33 -10.57 -19.04
C PRO A 47 1.69 -11.25 -17.72
N PHE A 48 0.93 -10.98 -16.64
CA PHE A 48 1.18 -11.58 -15.33
C PHE A 48 1.26 -13.11 -15.37
N ALA A 49 0.51 -13.74 -16.28
CA ALA A 49 0.50 -15.18 -16.49
C ALA A 49 1.86 -15.75 -16.92
N ASP A 50 2.65 -14.97 -17.65
CA ASP A 50 3.89 -15.42 -18.30
C ASP A 50 5.15 -15.01 -17.52
N LEU A 51 4.99 -14.56 -16.27
CA LEU A 51 6.10 -14.23 -15.39
C LEU A 51 6.98 -15.45 -15.12
N PRO A 52 8.28 -15.42 -15.44
CA PRO A 52 9.18 -16.50 -15.09
C PRO A 52 9.29 -16.62 -13.57
N ALA A 53 9.23 -17.85 -13.05
CA ALA A 53 9.30 -18.13 -11.61
C ALA A 53 10.53 -17.54 -10.89
N LYS A 54 11.60 -17.24 -11.63
CA LYS A 54 12.86 -16.67 -11.11
C LYS A 54 13.12 -15.22 -11.52
N ALA A 55 12.15 -14.56 -12.15
CA ALA A 55 12.33 -13.19 -12.60
C ALA A 55 12.24 -12.17 -11.46
N LEU A 56 11.56 -12.50 -10.37
CA LEU A 56 11.39 -11.63 -9.22
C LEU A 56 12.27 -12.12 -8.07
N GLU A 57 12.97 -11.19 -7.45
CA GLU A 57 13.80 -11.42 -6.28
C GLU A 57 13.43 -10.38 -5.22
N VAL A 58 13.19 -10.82 -4.00
CA VAL A 58 12.87 -9.94 -2.89
C VAL A 58 13.83 -10.18 -1.73
N VAL A 59 14.17 -9.12 -1.02
CA VAL A 59 14.96 -9.18 0.20
C VAL A 59 14.39 -8.17 1.18
N VAL A 60 14.25 -8.56 2.45
CA VAL A 60 13.90 -7.65 3.54
C VAL A 60 15.18 -7.24 4.26
N LEU A 61 15.35 -5.95 4.50
CA LEU A 61 16.50 -5.37 5.18
C LEU A 61 16.02 -4.53 6.36
N GLY A 62 16.83 -4.47 7.43
CA GLY A 62 16.54 -3.62 8.59
C GLY A 62 15.34 -4.08 9.43
N GLN A 63 14.97 -5.36 9.36
CA GLN A 63 13.89 -5.97 10.14
C GLN A 63 13.95 -5.58 11.63
N GLY A 64 12.80 -5.17 12.18
CA GLY A 64 12.67 -4.70 13.55
C GLY A 64 13.19 -3.28 13.82
N LYS A 65 13.64 -2.55 12.79
CA LYS A 65 14.16 -1.18 12.91
C LYS A 65 13.50 -0.25 11.89
N LEU A 66 12.45 0.45 12.31
CA LEU A 66 11.61 1.29 11.44
C LEU A 66 12.37 2.18 10.45
N GLU A 67 13.41 2.88 10.90
CA GLU A 67 14.20 3.82 10.07
C GLU A 67 15.00 3.15 8.95
N SER A 68 15.26 1.84 9.07
CA SER A 68 16.03 1.07 8.09
C SER A 68 15.24 -0.08 7.47
N GLU A 69 14.01 -0.29 7.93
CA GLU A 69 13.18 -1.41 7.54
C GLU A 69 12.57 -1.17 6.17
N ARG A 70 12.99 -2.01 5.22
CA ARG A 70 12.56 -1.91 3.84
C ARG A 70 12.65 -3.23 3.11
N ILE A 71 11.82 -3.35 2.09
CA ILE A 71 11.76 -4.46 1.16
C ILE A 71 12.41 -4.00 -0.13
N VAL A 72 13.36 -4.76 -0.64
CA VAL A 72 13.97 -4.53 -1.95
C VAL A 72 13.39 -5.54 -2.92
N LEU A 73 12.59 -5.09 -3.88
CA LEU A 73 12.04 -5.91 -4.95
C LEU A 73 12.82 -5.65 -6.24
N ARG A 74 13.49 -6.67 -6.75
CA ARG A 74 14.23 -6.64 -8.01
C ARG A 74 13.54 -7.50 -9.05
N TYR A 75 13.52 -7.00 -10.28
CA TYR A 75 12.98 -7.71 -11.43
C TYR A 75 14.06 -7.91 -12.49
N ASN A 76 14.41 -9.16 -12.76
CA ASN A 76 15.45 -9.59 -13.68
C ASN A 76 14.91 -10.02 -15.06
N GLY A 77 13.67 -9.68 -15.39
CA GLY A 77 13.10 -10.04 -16.68
C GLY A 77 13.41 -9.03 -17.80
N PRO A 78 13.13 -9.41 -19.07
CA PRO A 78 13.58 -8.67 -20.25
C PRO A 78 12.73 -7.46 -20.62
N LEU A 79 11.49 -7.37 -20.10
CA LEU A 79 10.53 -6.31 -20.41
C LEU A 79 10.00 -5.69 -19.12
N ALA A 80 9.55 -4.43 -19.15
CA ALA A 80 8.96 -3.83 -17.97
C ALA A 80 7.79 -4.67 -17.40
N LEU A 81 7.69 -4.70 -16.08
CA LEU A 81 6.63 -5.38 -15.35
C LEU A 81 5.72 -4.33 -14.71
N ASP A 82 4.44 -4.39 -15.06
CA ASP A 82 3.41 -3.64 -14.35
C ASP A 82 3.19 -4.27 -12.96
N LEU A 83 3.26 -3.48 -11.90
CA LEU A 83 2.97 -3.92 -10.53
C LEU A 83 1.69 -3.26 -9.99
N SER A 84 0.91 -2.59 -10.83
CA SER A 84 -0.32 -1.91 -10.42
C SER A 84 -1.28 -2.88 -9.72
N ASN A 85 -1.73 -2.52 -8.51
CA ASN A 85 -2.60 -3.32 -7.64
C ASN A 85 -2.02 -4.67 -7.18
N TRP A 86 -0.72 -4.90 -7.36
CA TRP A 86 -0.05 -6.01 -6.69
C TRP A 86 -0.01 -5.77 -5.20
N ARG A 87 0.15 -6.85 -4.43
CA ARG A 87 0.11 -6.78 -2.97
C ARG A 87 1.30 -7.49 -2.36
N ILE A 88 1.93 -6.86 -1.38
CA ILE A 88 2.80 -7.56 -0.44
C ILE A 88 1.97 -7.88 0.79
N LYS A 89 1.95 -9.16 1.16
CA LYS A 89 1.29 -9.68 2.34
C LYS A 89 2.35 -10.17 3.33
N ASP A 90 2.16 -9.75 4.56
CA ASP A 90 2.88 -10.22 5.74
C ASP A 90 2.19 -11.42 6.41
N GLU A 91 2.89 -12.16 7.28
CA GLU A 91 2.31 -13.32 7.99
C GLU A 91 1.27 -12.86 9.02
N ASP A 92 1.54 -11.74 9.69
CA ASP A 92 0.62 -11.05 10.60
C ASP A 92 -0.58 -10.38 9.91
N GLY A 93 -0.66 -10.44 8.57
CA GLY A 93 -1.80 -9.96 7.80
C GLY A 93 -1.76 -8.48 7.42
N HIS A 94 -0.61 -7.82 7.56
CA HIS A 94 -0.38 -6.51 6.95
C HIS A 94 -0.34 -6.61 5.43
N PHE A 95 -0.90 -5.61 4.75
CA PHE A 95 -0.88 -5.52 3.29
C PHE A 95 -0.33 -4.18 2.80
N PHE A 96 0.61 -4.23 1.88
CA PHE A 96 1.00 -3.11 1.05
C PHE A 96 0.38 -3.30 -0.33
N VAL A 97 -0.26 -2.27 -0.87
CA VAL A 97 -0.80 -2.29 -2.24
C VAL A 97 0.06 -1.38 -3.08
N PHE A 98 0.62 -1.91 -4.17
CA PHE A 98 1.36 -1.08 -5.12
C PHE A 98 0.41 -0.08 -5.80
N PRO A 99 0.79 1.20 -5.90
CA PRO A 99 0.08 2.16 -6.72
C PRO A 99 0.27 1.81 -8.21
N ASP A 100 -0.18 2.69 -9.10
CA ASP A 100 0.16 2.58 -10.53
C ASP A 100 1.69 2.67 -10.69
N PHE A 101 2.34 1.51 -10.79
CA PHE A 101 3.80 1.39 -10.70
C PHE A 101 4.29 0.38 -11.72
N VAL A 102 5.28 0.81 -12.51
CA VAL A 102 5.89 -0.03 -13.54
C VAL A 102 7.36 -0.18 -13.21
N LEU A 103 7.76 -1.42 -12.98
CA LEU A 103 9.15 -1.77 -12.71
C LEU A 103 9.86 -2.05 -14.03
N ALA A 104 10.90 -1.27 -14.33
CA ALA A 104 11.67 -1.43 -15.56
C ALA A 104 12.37 -2.80 -15.62
N ALA A 105 12.71 -3.24 -16.84
CA ALA A 105 13.52 -4.45 -17.05
C ALA A 105 14.88 -4.31 -16.33
N GLY A 106 15.24 -5.30 -15.51
CA GLY A 106 16.46 -5.24 -14.69
C GLY A 106 16.40 -4.25 -13.52
N GLY A 107 15.25 -3.61 -13.30
CA GLY A 107 15.06 -2.58 -12.29
C GLY A 107 14.83 -3.13 -10.88
N ALA A 108 14.93 -2.23 -9.90
CA ALA A 108 14.56 -2.52 -8.53
C ALA A 108 13.78 -1.35 -7.92
N VAL A 109 12.89 -1.68 -6.98
CA VAL A 109 12.13 -0.73 -6.17
C VAL A 109 12.32 -1.08 -4.69
N GLN A 110 12.42 -0.05 -3.86
CA GLN A 110 12.48 -0.18 -2.41
C GLN A 110 11.12 0.21 -1.83
N ILE A 111 10.59 -0.60 -0.91
CA ILE A 111 9.37 -0.31 -0.18
C ILE A 111 9.77 -0.15 1.28
N HIS A 112 9.77 1.08 1.78
CA HIS A 112 10.10 1.38 3.17
C HIS A 112 8.85 1.22 4.04
N THR A 113 9.00 0.62 5.22
CA THR A 113 7.88 0.47 6.16
C THR A 113 7.39 1.82 6.68
N THR A 114 8.31 2.77 6.84
CA THR A 114 8.04 4.10 7.41
C THR A 114 7.19 5.01 6.52
N THR A 115 6.85 6.19 7.04
CA THR A 115 6.23 7.28 6.28
C THR A 115 7.23 8.00 5.38
N GLY A 116 6.78 8.43 4.20
CA GLY A 116 7.59 9.21 3.27
C GLY A 116 6.81 9.63 2.04
N GLN A 117 7.51 10.03 0.99
CA GLN A 117 6.93 10.46 -0.27
C GLN A 117 7.35 9.50 -1.37
N ASP A 118 6.38 8.89 -2.05
CA ASP A 118 6.65 7.93 -3.12
C ASP A 118 7.44 8.57 -4.26
N THR A 119 8.42 7.82 -4.76
CA THR A 119 9.23 8.11 -5.93
C THR A 119 9.22 6.90 -6.87
N PRO A 120 9.75 7.02 -8.10
CA PRO A 120 9.83 5.87 -9.03
C PRO A 120 10.69 4.70 -8.54
N VAL A 121 11.48 4.85 -7.48
CA VAL A 121 12.38 3.80 -6.95
C VAL A 121 12.23 3.55 -5.45
N ASP A 122 11.51 4.42 -4.75
CA ASP A 122 11.25 4.33 -3.31
C ASP A 122 9.76 4.54 -3.06
N LEU A 123 9.10 3.55 -2.49
CA LEU A 123 7.72 3.58 -2.04
C LEU A 123 7.66 3.54 -0.52
N TYR A 124 6.62 4.12 0.07
CA TYR A 124 6.48 4.21 1.51
C TYR A 124 5.15 3.61 1.97
N TRP A 125 5.20 2.66 2.89
CA TRP A 125 4.01 2.00 3.43
C TRP A 125 3.24 2.92 4.39
N GLY A 126 3.91 3.90 5.00
CA GLY A 126 3.23 4.86 5.87
C GLY A 126 2.97 4.35 7.29
N LEU A 127 3.67 3.31 7.72
CA LEU A 127 3.53 2.76 9.07
C LEU A 127 4.46 3.50 10.05
N SER A 128 4.04 3.58 11.31
CA SER A 128 4.80 4.23 12.39
C SER A 128 5.54 3.21 13.28
N GLN A 129 5.50 1.93 12.93
CA GLN A 129 6.12 0.84 13.68
C GLN A 129 6.72 -0.16 12.68
N PRO A 130 7.86 -0.80 13.02
CA PRO A 130 8.39 -1.88 12.22
C PRO A 130 7.44 -3.08 12.30
N ILE A 131 7.29 -3.79 11.20
CA ILE A 131 6.41 -4.97 11.14
C ILE A 131 7.19 -6.25 10.87
N TRP A 132 8.34 -6.17 10.20
CA TRP A 132 9.05 -7.35 9.74
C TRP A 132 9.91 -8.00 10.83
N GLN A 133 9.80 -9.31 10.96
CA GLN A 133 10.55 -10.11 11.93
C GLN A 133 11.38 -11.22 11.26
N SER A 134 12.48 -11.63 11.91
CA SER A 134 13.22 -12.83 11.50
C SER A 134 12.34 -14.07 11.59
N GLY A 135 12.37 -14.91 10.57
CA GLY A 135 11.60 -16.16 10.49
C GLY A 135 10.21 -16.00 9.88
N GLU A 136 9.74 -14.77 9.64
CA GLU A 136 8.44 -14.50 9.03
C GLU A 136 8.48 -14.64 7.49
N SER A 137 7.30 -14.79 6.88
CA SER A 137 7.16 -14.93 5.43
C SER A 137 6.49 -13.73 4.76
N LEU A 138 7.17 -13.15 3.77
CA LEU A 138 6.63 -12.17 2.84
C LEU A 138 6.06 -12.89 1.62
N THR A 139 4.79 -12.61 1.29
CA THR A 139 4.13 -13.12 0.07
C THR A 139 3.81 -11.98 -0.88
N LEU A 140 4.30 -12.07 -2.12
CA LEU A 140 3.93 -11.17 -3.21
C LEU A 140 2.77 -11.77 -4.01
N LEU A 141 1.66 -11.05 -4.07
CA LEU A 141 0.39 -11.44 -4.70
C LEU A 141 0.13 -10.55 -5.92
N ASP A 142 -0.37 -11.15 -6.98
CA ASP A 142 -0.89 -10.40 -8.13
C ASP A 142 -2.27 -9.76 -7.84
N PRO A 143 -2.83 -8.95 -8.75
CA PRO A 143 -4.12 -8.30 -8.54
C PRO A 143 -5.27 -9.29 -8.34
N LEU A 144 -5.15 -10.50 -8.89
CA LEU A 144 -6.13 -11.58 -8.71
C LEU A 144 -5.98 -12.31 -7.36
N GLY A 145 -4.93 -12.00 -6.59
CA GLY A 145 -4.64 -12.64 -5.31
C GLY A 145 -3.87 -13.95 -5.43
N THR A 146 -3.27 -14.22 -6.59
CA THR A 146 -2.43 -15.41 -6.79
C THR A 146 -1.01 -15.13 -6.28
N PRO A 147 -0.41 -16.00 -5.44
CA PRO A 147 0.96 -15.83 -5.00
C PRO A 147 1.93 -16.03 -6.16
N ARG A 148 2.76 -15.01 -6.40
CA ARG A 148 3.82 -15.01 -7.42
C ARG A 148 5.18 -15.30 -6.83
N LEU A 149 5.38 -14.93 -5.57
CA LEU A 149 6.62 -15.16 -4.84
C LEU A 149 6.33 -15.27 -3.34
N ILE A 150 7.06 -16.15 -2.67
CA ILE A 150 7.09 -16.27 -1.21
C ILE A 150 8.55 -16.20 -0.78
N TYR A 151 8.86 -15.38 0.20
CA TYR A 151 10.20 -15.17 0.75
C TYR A 151 10.18 -15.29 2.26
N SER A 152 11.08 -16.08 2.81
CA SER A 152 11.25 -16.22 4.26
C SER A 152 12.42 -15.33 4.70
N ILE A 153 12.15 -14.50 5.69
CA ILE A 153 13.12 -13.57 6.28
C ILE A 153 14.09 -14.38 7.15
N PRO A 154 15.41 -14.29 6.92
CA PRO A 154 16.40 -15.05 7.69
C PRO A 154 16.57 -14.58 9.14
#